data_AF-A0A967JC43-F1
#
_entry.id   AF-A0A967JC43-F1
#
_cell.length_a   1.000
_cell.length_b   1.000
_cell.length_c   1.000
_cell.angle_alpha   90.00
_cell.angle_beta   90.00
_cell.angle_gamma   90.00
#
_symmetry.space_group_name_H-M   'P 1'
#
loop_
_entity.id
_entity.type
_entity.pdbx_description
1 polymer ?
#
loop_
_entity_poly.entity_id
_entity_poly.type
_entity_poly.pdbx_seq_one_letter_code
_entity_poly.pdbx_strand_id
1 'polypeptide(L)'
;MFFGVKWPSPLAFDVGMTLIAAAVLMVPGAATMRSASMSLRHWAPNMDVLIALGSGGALVTGVVAILHDLGLAPMLMNYAGVGAMIMAIHLTGRF
;
A
#
# COMPACT_ATOMS: atom_id res chain seq x y z
N MET A 1 3.67 -10.92 -12.34
CA MET A 1 4.49 -10.47 -13.48
C MET A 1 5.43 -11.62 -13.82
N PHE A 2 5.48 -12.05 -15.07
CA PHE A 2 6.34 -13.14 -15.55
C PHE A 2 7.13 -12.61 -16.76
N PHE A 3 8.46 -12.76 -16.74
CA PHE A 3 9.36 -12.27 -17.81
C PHE A 3 9.15 -10.80 -18.21
N GLY A 4 8.82 -9.94 -17.25
CA GLY A 4 8.57 -8.51 -17.52
C GLY A 4 7.13 -8.18 -17.96
N VAL A 5 6.24 -9.17 -18.10
CA VAL A 5 4.85 -8.98 -18.52
C VAL A 5 3.91 -9.11 -17.33
N LYS A 6 2.98 -8.15 -17.18
CA LYS A 6 1.88 -8.24 -16.20
C LYS A 6 0.92 -9.37 -16.62
N TRP A 7 0.85 -10.42 -15.81
CA TRP A 7 0.00 -11.60 -16.03
C TRP A 7 -1.04 -11.69 -14.91
N PRO A 8 -2.29 -12.12 -15.19
CA PRO A 8 -2.84 -12.55 -16.49
C PRO A 8 -3.21 -11.40 -17.45
N SER A 9 -3.41 -10.20 -16.92
CA SER A 9 -3.52 -8.95 -17.68
C SER A 9 -2.97 -7.80 -16.83
N PRO A 10 -2.64 -6.64 -17.40
CA PRO A 10 -2.22 -5.45 -16.64
C PRO A 10 -3.19 -5.11 -15.50
N LEU A 11 -4.48 -5.01 -15.84
CA LEU A 11 -5.53 -4.68 -14.90
C LEU A 11 -5.67 -5.73 -13.79
N ALA A 12 -5.71 -7.02 -14.14
CA ALA A 12 -5.84 -8.08 -13.15
C ALA A 12 -4.64 -8.14 -12.21
N PHE A 13 -3.44 -7.91 -12.74
CA PHE A 13 -2.22 -7.82 -11.94
C PHE A 13 -2.28 -6.64 -10.97
N ASP A 14 -2.63 -5.44 -11.43
CA ASP A 14 -2.64 -4.26 -10.58
C ASP A 14 -3.76 -4.30 -9.54
N VAL A 15 -4.94 -4.78 -9.89
CA VAL A 15 -6.04 -5.04 -8.95
C VAL A 15 -5.61 -6.05 -7.90
N GLY A 16 -5.06 -7.20 -8.30
CA GLY A 16 -4.63 -8.25 -7.38
C GLY A 16 -3.57 -7.74 -6.39
N MET A 17 -2.53 -7.08 -6.89
CA MET A 17 -1.47 -6.50 -6.06
C MET A 17 -2.00 -5.47 -5.07
N THR A 18 -2.90 -4.58 -5.53
CA THR A 18 -3.48 -3.52 -4.69
C THR A 18 -4.39 -4.09 -3.62
N LEU A 19 -5.24 -5.07 -3.95
CA LEU A 19 -6.14 -5.71 -2.98
C LEU A 19 -5.38 -6.49 -1.90
N ILE A 20 -4.36 -7.26 -2.28
CA ILE A 20 -3.52 -7.99 -1.32
C ILE A 20 -2.79 -7.00 -0.40
N ALA A 21 -2.22 -5.93 -0.97
CA ALA A 21 -1.56 -4.91 -0.17
C ALA A 21 -2.53 -4.19 0.79
N ALA A 22 -3.73 -3.83 0.31
CA ALA A 22 -4.78 -3.25 1.15
C ALA A 22 -5.16 -4.18 2.30
N ALA A 23 -5.29 -5.50 2.05
CA ALA A 23 -5.55 -6.49 3.09
C ALA A 23 -4.43 -6.52 4.14
N VAL A 24 -3.16 -6.46 3.74
CA VAL A 24 -2.01 -6.38 4.68
C VAL A 24 -2.08 -5.11 5.53
N LEU A 25 -2.37 -3.95 4.95
CA LEU A 25 -2.44 -2.69 5.69
C LEU A 25 -3.64 -2.64 6.66
N MET A 26 -4.79 -3.17 6.24
CA MET A 26 -6.05 -3.04 6.98
C MET A 26 -6.30 -4.18 7.97
N VAL A 27 -5.65 -5.33 7.82
CA VAL A 27 -5.83 -6.49 8.73
C VAL A 27 -4.67 -6.58 9.72
N PRO A 28 -3.47 -7.11 9.39
CA PRO A 28 -2.38 -7.14 10.36
C PRO A 28 -1.82 -5.74 10.67
N GLY A 29 -1.87 -4.80 9.73
CA GLY A 29 -1.45 -3.41 9.94
C GLY A 29 -2.44 -2.50 10.69
N ALA A 30 -3.63 -3.00 11.05
CA ALA A 30 -4.71 -2.17 11.60
C ALA A 30 -4.30 -1.38 12.86
N ALA A 31 -3.52 -2.01 13.74
CA ALA A 31 -3.04 -1.38 14.97
C ALA A 31 -2.09 -0.21 14.67
N THR A 32 -1.19 -0.37 13.69
CA THR A 32 -0.28 0.69 13.22
C THR A 32 -1.07 1.83 12.58
N MET A 33 -2.05 1.53 11.72
CA MET A 33 -2.91 2.55 11.10
C MET A 33 -3.72 3.34 12.14
N ARG A 34 -4.28 2.65 13.15
CA ARG A 34 -5.01 3.29 14.25
C ARG A 34 -4.08 4.17 15.09
N SER A 35 -2.92 3.65 15.49
CA SER A 35 -1.91 4.39 16.25
C SER A 35 -1.47 5.65 15.50
N ALA A 36 -1.18 5.53 14.20
CA ALA A 36 -0.85 6.65 13.33
C ALA A 36 -1.94 7.73 13.34
N SER A 37 -3.22 7.35 13.15
CA SER A 37 -4.32 8.32 13.14
C SER A 37 -4.50 9.03 14.48
N MET A 38 -4.29 8.34 15.61
CA MET A 38 -4.38 8.92 16.94
C MET A 38 -3.20 9.85 17.21
N SER A 39 -1.98 9.40 16.93
CA SER A 39 -0.74 10.17 17.08
C SER A 39 -0.76 11.46 16.26
N LEU A 40 -1.26 11.40 15.02
CA LEU A 40 -1.41 12.57 14.16
C LEU A 40 -2.43 13.58 14.72
N ARG A 41 -3.58 13.11 15.22
CA ARG A 41 -4.61 13.98 15.84
C ARG A 41 -4.12 14.70 17.08
N HIS A 42 -3.19 14.11 17.81
CA HIS A 42 -2.58 14.71 19.01
C HIS A 42 -1.31 15.51 18.71
N TRP A 43 -0.99 15.77 17.43
CA TRP A 43 0.19 16.52 17.01
C TRP A 43 1.52 15.94 17.54
N ALA A 44 1.56 14.63 17.78
CA ALA A 44 2.72 13.93 18.31
C ALA A 44 3.10 12.76 17.38
N PRO A 45 3.48 13.04 16.12
CA PRO A 45 3.75 12.01 15.12
C PRO A 45 4.86 11.06 15.55
N ASN A 46 4.60 9.77 15.45
CA ASN A 46 5.52 8.68 15.84
C ASN A 46 5.92 7.82 14.63
N MET A 47 6.65 6.72 14.87
CA MET A 47 7.05 5.79 13.82
C MET A 47 5.84 5.25 13.03
N ASP A 48 4.72 4.96 13.70
CA ASP A 48 3.52 4.43 13.06
C ASP A 48 2.94 5.41 12.05
N VAL A 49 3.07 6.74 12.27
CA VAL A 49 2.68 7.76 11.29
C VAL A 49 3.53 7.67 10.02
N LEU A 50 4.86 7.54 10.15
CA LEU A 50 5.74 7.38 8.99
C LEU A 50 5.43 6.10 8.22
N ILE A 51 5.18 4.99 8.93
CA ILE A 51 4.80 3.72 8.31
C ILE A 51 3.46 3.82 7.60
N ALA A 52 2.44 4.43 8.23
CA ALA A 52 1.13 4.63 7.63
C ALA A 52 1.18 5.51 6.38
N LEU A 53 1.97 6.60 6.40
CA LEU A 53 2.16 7.47 5.24
C LEU A 53 2.92 6.78 4.11
N GLY A 54 4.02 6.09 4.42
CA GLY A 54 4.83 5.39 3.41
C GLY A 54 4.09 4.22 2.77
N SER A 55 3.49 3.36 3.59
CA SER A 55 2.72 2.21 3.10
C SER A 55 1.41 2.62 2.43
N GLY A 56 0.68 3.59 3.00
CA GLY A 56 -0.55 4.13 2.44
C GLY A 56 -0.32 4.88 1.13
N GLY A 57 0.72 5.71 1.06
CA GLY A 57 1.12 6.39 -0.18
C GLY A 57 1.48 5.41 -1.29
N ALA A 58 2.24 4.35 -0.96
CA ALA A 58 2.54 3.27 -1.89
C ALA A 58 1.26 2.53 -2.34
N LEU A 59 0.29 2.28 -1.45
CA LEU A 59 -1.00 1.70 -1.81
C LEU A 59 -1.79 2.58 -2.80
N VAL A 60 -1.79 3.91 -2.59
CA VAL A 60 -2.45 4.86 -3.50
C VAL A 60 -1.90 4.75 -4.92
N THR A 61 -0.61 4.47 -5.10
CA THR A 61 -0.05 4.28 -6.45
C THR A 61 -0.66 3.09 -7.18
N GLY A 62 -1.06 2.03 -6.47
CA GLY A 62 -1.80 0.90 -7.03
C GLY A 62 -3.20 1.30 -7.50
N VAL A 63 -3.89 2.15 -6.73
CA VAL A 63 -5.19 2.72 -7.15
C VAL A 63 -5.03 3.57 -8.41
N VAL A 64 -4.00 4.41 -8.48
CA VAL A 64 -3.72 5.23 -9.68
C VAL A 64 -3.37 4.34 -10.88
N ALA A 65 -2.60 3.26 -10.70
CA ALA A 65 -2.29 2.31 -11.76
C ALA A 65 -3.55 1.62 -12.30
N ILE A 66 -4.47 1.21 -11.43
CA ILE A 66 -5.78 0.66 -11.84
C ILE A 66 -6.59 1.69 -12.63
N LEU A 67 -6.63 2.94 -12.16
CA LEU A 67 -7.33 4.02 -12.88
C LEU A 67 -6.69 4.31 -14.24
N HIS A 68 -5.37 4.22 -14.36
CA HIS A 68 -4.66 4.33 -15.63
C HIS A 68 -5.04 3.20 -16.58
N ASP A 69 -5.08 1.96 -16.11
CA ASP A 69 -5.51 0.81 -16.91
C ASP A 69 -6.97 0.93 -17.37
N LEU A 70 -7.79 1.75 -16.69
CA LEU A 70 -9.15 2.12 -17.07
C LEU A 70 -9.25 3.41 -17.92
N GLY A 71 -8.13 4.07 -18.22
CA GLY A 71 -8.08 5.31 -19.01
C GLY A 71 -8.47 6.59 -18.24
N LEU A 72 -8.51 6.55 -16.91
CA LEU A 72 -8.98 7.64 -16.04
C LEU A 72 -7.86 8.41 -15.33
N ALA A 73 -6.62 7.95 -15.39
CA ALA A 73 -5.47 8.54 -14.68
C ALA A 73 -4.18 8.44 -15.51
N PRO A 74 -3.15 9.27 -15.21
CA PRO A 74 -1.85 9.18 -15.87
C PRO A 74 -1.10 7.90 -15.51
N MET A 75 -0.13 7.52 -16.36
CA MET A 75 0.68 6.33 -16.14
C MET A 75 1.51 6.48 -14.86
N LEU A 76 1.26 5.58 -13.91
CA LEU A 76 2.00 5.47 -12.66
C LEU A 76 2.30 3.99 -12.38
N MET A 77 3.51 3.71 -11.90
CA MET A 77 3.87 2.35 -11.51
C MET A 77 3.17 1.95 -10.21
N ASN A 78 2.72 0.70 -10.15
CA ASN A 78 2.08 0.14 -8.97
C ASN A 78 3.11 -0.25 -7.90
N TYR A 79 3.19 0.53 -6.83
CA TYR A 79 4.02 0.27 -5.65
C TYR A 79 3.24 -0.31 -4.46
N ALA A 80 1.99 -0.74 -4.64
CA ALA A 80 1.18 -1.26 -3.54
C ALA A 80 1.86 -2.43 -2.82
N GLY A 81 2.54 -3.30 -3.57
CA GLY A 81 3.34 -4.39 -3.00
C GLY A 81 4.47 -3.91 -2.07
N VAL A 82 5.14 -2.79 -2.42
CA VAL A 82 6.15 -2.16 -1.56
C VAL A 82 5.51 -1.65 -0.26
N GLY A 83 4.31 -1.07 -0.36
CA GLY A 83 3.55 -0.66 0.83
C GLY A 83 3.25 -1.81 1.78
N ALA A 84 2.88 -2.97 1.23
CA ALA A 84 2.69 -4.19 2.02
C ALA A 84 4.00 -4.65 2.68
N MET A 85 5.13 -4.59 1.97
CA MET A 85 6.45 -4.96 2.51
C MET A 85 6.89 -4.03 3.65
N ILE A 86 6.69 -2.71 3.51
CA ILE A 86 6.98 -1.73 4.57
C ILE A 86 6.20 -2.10 5.84
N MET A 87 4.90 -2.35 5.71
CA MET A 87 4.06 -2.75 6.84
C MET A 87 4.52 -4.07 7.44
N ALA A 88 4.79 -5.09 6.61
CA ALA A 88 5.23 -6.40 7.08
C ALA A 88 6.54 -6.32 7.87
N ILE A 89 7.56 -5.62 7.35
CA ILE A 89 8.85 -5.46 8.04
C ILE A 89 8.68 -4.71 9.36
N HIS A 90 7.86 -3.66 9.39
CA HIS A 90 7.56 -2.94 10.62
C HIS A 90 6.90 -3.84 11.68
N LEU A 91 5.91 -4.67 11.28
CA LEU A 91 5.26 -5.60 12.20
C LEU A 91 6.22 -6.68 12.69
N THR A 92 7.07 -7.23 11.82
CA THR A 92 8.10 -8.20 12.21
C THR A 92 9.13 -7.61 13.18
N GLY A 93 9.42 -6.31 13.09
CA GLY A 93 10.31 -5.64 14.06
C GLY A 93 9.62 -5.24 15.37
N ARG A 94 8.29 -5.31 15.43
CA ARG A 94 7.49 -4.91 16.59
C ARG A 94 7.24 -6.07 17.57
N PHE A 95 7.17 -7.30 17.05
CA PHE A 95 6.93 -8.54 17.81
C PHE A 95 8.19 -9.39 17.84
#